data_AF-A0A965NZ71-F1
#
_entry.id   AF-A0A965NZ71-F1
#
_cell.length_a   1.000
_cell.length_b   1.000
_cell.length_c   1.000
_cell.angle_alpha   90.00
_cell.angle_beta   90.00
_cell.angle_gamma   90.00
#
_symmetry.space_group_name_H-M   'P 1'
#
loop_
_entity.id
_entity.type
_entity.pdbx_description
1 polymer ?
#
loop_
_entity_poly.entity_id
_entity_poly.type
_entity_poly.pdbx_seq_one_letter_code
_entity_poly.pdbx_strand_id
1 'polypeptide(L)'
;MHIAVNGPKHSDQEIHKALMEELRTGVRLKEAMEKDREKICAQHAERCKQAKDFGLGFKKMRLLSVTPAWEYHNLVNKYGREEVQSREFIKDYQKRFPHLSPNKL
;
A
#
# COMPACT_ATOMS: atom_id res chain seq x y z
N MET A 1 -32.44 -33.62 -25.31
CA MET A 1 -32.04 -33.81 -23.90
C MET A 1 -32.23 -32.48 -23.18
N HIS A 2 -33.09 -32.42 -22.17
CA HIS A 2 -33.21 -31.24 -21.29
C HIS A 2 -32.42 -31.52 -20.02
N ILE A 3 -31.32 -30.79 -19.81
CA ILE A 3 -30.60 -30.81 -18.54
C ILE A 3 -31.39 -29.91 -17.59
N ALA A 4 -32.18 -30.50 -16.70
CA ALA A 4 -32.84 -29.77 -15.63
C ALA A 4 -31.78 -29.33 -14.61
N VAL A 5 -31.43 -28.04 -14.63
CA VAL A 5 -30.51 -27.45 -13.66
C VAL A 5 -31.29 -27.16 -12.38
N ASN A 6 -31.53 -28.19 -11.56
CA ASN A 6 -32.08 -28.04 -10.21
C ASN A 6 -30.97 -27.62 -9.25
N GLY A 7 -30.48 -26.39 -9.40
CA GLY A 7 -29.62 -25.74 -8.41
C GLY A 7 -30.43 -25.19 -7.23
N PRO A 8 -29.80 -24.94 -6.07
CA PRO A 8 -30.46 -24.24 -4.96
C PRO A 8 -30.97 -22.88 -5.43
N LYS A 9 -32.28 -22.64 -5.27
CA LYS A 9 -32.90 -21.37 -5.58
C LYS A 9 -32.72 -20.45 -4.37
N HIS A 10 -31.71 -19.59 -4.42
CA HIS A 10 -31.53 -18.55 -3.42
C HIS A 10 -32.55 -17.44 -3.62
N SER A 11 -33.06 -16.89 -2.53
CA SER A 11 -33.89 -15.70 -2.57
C SER A 11 -33.04 -14.46 -2.88
N ASP A 12 -33.63 -13.44 -3.49
CA ASP A 12 -32.95 -12.16 -3.77
C ASP A 12 -32.34 -11.54 -2.51
N GLN A 13 -32.96 -11.76 -1.34
CA GLN A 13 -32.46 -11.31 -0.05
C GLN A 13 -31.17 -12.03 0.37
N GLU A 14 -31.09 -13.35 0.16
CA GLU A 14 -29.88 -14.13 0.43
C GLU A 14 -28.75 -13.73 -0.51
N ILE A 15 -29.05 -13.50 -1.79
CA ILE A 15 -28.09 -13.03 -2.78
C ILE A 15 -27.56 -11.64 -2.40
N HIS A 16 -28.46 -10.71 -2.04
CA HIS A 16 -28.06 -9.36 -1.62
C HIS A 16 -27.20 -9.39 -0.35
N LYS A 17 -27.57 -10.22 0.64
CA LYS A 17 -26.78 -10.36 1.87
C LYS A 17 -25.39 -10.90 1.59
N ALA A 18 -25.28 -11.97 0.78
CA ALA A 18 -23.99 -12.54 0.40
C ALA A 18 -23.11 -11.52 -0.34
N LEU A 19 -23.69 -10.77 -1.29
CA LEU A 19 -22.98 -9.69 -1.98
C LEU A 19 -22.45 -8.63 -1.02
N MET A 20 -23.26 -8.18 -0.06
CA MET A 20 -22.85 -7.18 0.92
C MET A 20 -21.76 -7.71 1.87
N GLU A 21 -21.80 -9.00 2.21
CA GLU A 21 -20.76 -9.67 3.00
C GLU A 21 -19.45 -9.79 2.22
N GLU A 22 -19.50 -10.13 0.93
CA GLU A 22 -18.33 -10.15 0.05
C GLU A 22 -17.71 -8.76 -0.07
N LEU A 23 -18.51 -7.71 -0.31
CA LEU A 23 -18.00 -6.35 -0.40
C LEU A 23 -17.29 -5.92 0.89
N ARG A 24 -17.89 -6.20 2.06
CA ARG A 24 -17.26 -5.92 3.37
C ARG A 24 -15.95 -6.69 3.54
N THR A 25 -15.93 -7.95 3.15
CA THR A 25 -14.74 -8.81 3.26
C THR A 25 -13.64 -8.36 2.30
N GLY A 26 -13.99 -7.96 1.08
CA GLY A 26 -13.08 -7.42 0.08
C GLY A 26 -12.41 -6.12 0.55
N VAL A 27 -13.17 -5.22 1.18
CA VAL A 27 -12.60 -3.99 1.78
C VAL A 27 -11.59 -4.34 2.88
N ARG A 28 -11.95 -5.23 3.80
CA ARG A 28 -11.04 -5.68 4.87
C ARG A 28 -9.77 -6.33 4.33
N LEU A 29 -9.90 -7.14 3.29
CA LEU A 29 -8.76 -7.79 2.64
C LEU A 29 -7.81 -6.74 2.05
N LYS A 30 -8.35 -5.73 1.36
CA LYS A 30 -7.55 -4.65 0.80
C LYS A 30 -6.79 -3.88 1.88
N GLU A 31 -7.45 -3.51 2.98
CA GLU A 31 -6.81 -2.83 4.12
C GLU A 31 -5.72 -3.69 4.77
N ALA A 32 -5.94 -5.00 4.89
CA ALA A 32 -4.93 -5.93 5.41
C ALA A 32 -3.70 -5.99 4.50
N MET A 33 -3.90 -6.09 3.18
CA MET A 33 -2.82 -6.10 2.20
C MET A 33 -2.04 -4.77 2.18
N GLU A 34 -2.72 -3.63 2.38
CA GLU A 34 -2.06 -2.32 2.51
C GLU A 34 -1.14 -2.29 3.73
N LYS A 35 -1.62 -2.77 4.89
CA LYS A 35 -0.81 -2.89 6.11
C LYS A 35 0.38 -3.82 5.95
N ASP A 36 0.21 -4.94 5.25
CA ASP A 36 1.30 -5.88 5.01
C ASP A 36 2.39 -5.25 4.12
N ARG A 37 2.00 -4.54 3.06
CA ARG A 37 2.93 -3.78 2.22
C ARG A 37 3.68 -2.72 3.02
N GLU A 38 2.97 -1.96 3.83
CA GLU A 38 3.55 -0.93 4.71
C GLU A 38 4.55 -1.53 5.69
N LYS A 39 4.22 -2.68 6.29
CA LYS A 39 5.11 -3.40 7.23
C LYS A 39 6.39 -3.87 6.55
N ILE A 40 6.32 -4.40 5.34
CA ILE A 40 7.52 -4.80 4.58
C ILE A 40 8.40 -3.58 4.31
N CYS A 41 7.82 -2.46 3.89
CA CYS A 41 8.55 -1.22 3.66
C CYS A 41 9.16 -0.65 4.94
N ALA A 42 8.46 -0.72 6.07
CA ALA A 42 8.96 -0.29 7.37
C ALA A 42 10.16 -1.14 7.83
N GLN A 43 10.09 -2.46 7.65
CA GLN A 43 11.22 -3.35 7.92
C GLN A 43 12.41 -3.03 7.02
N HIS A 44 12.18 -2.70 5.75
CA HIS A 44 13.24 -2.29 4.84
C HIS A 44 13.86 -0.94 5.25
N ALA A 45 13.04 0.05 5.58
CA ALA A 45 13.49 1.35 6.08
C ALA A 45 14.35 1.20 7.34
N GLU A 46 13.93 0.38 8.29
CA GLU A 46 14.68 0.12 9.52
C GLU A 46 16.02 -0.58 9.23
N ARG A 47 16.04 -1.56 8.32
CA ARG A 47 17.30 -2.18 7.85
C ARG A 47 18.24 -1.15 7.22
N CYS A 48 17.72 -0.25 6.39
CA CYS A 48 18.53 0.81 5.78
C CYS A 48 19.07 1.80 6.81
N LYS A 49 18.28 2.11 7.85
CA LYS A 49 18.69 2.99 8.95
C LYS A 49 19.79 2.35 9.81
N GLN A 50 19.62 1.08 10.16
CA GLN A 50 20.58 0.32 10.97
C GLN A 50 21.89 0.05 10.23
N ALA A 51 21.79 -0.19 8.92
CA ALA A 51 22.96 -0.49 8.12
C ALA A 51 23.99 0.64 8.12
N LYS A 52 23.61 1.90 8.42
CA LYS A 52 24.41 3.16 8.38
C LYS A 52 25.18 3.43 7.07
N ASP A 53 25.39 2.40 6.26
CA ASP A 53 26.36 2.23 5.19
C ASP A 53 25.82 1.21 4.17
N PHE A 54 24.55 1.28 3.74
CA PHE A 54 24.19 0.69 2.43
C PHE A 54 24.78 1.57 1.31
N GLY A 55 26.11 1.72 1.28
CA GLY A 55 26.99 0.92 0.42
C GLY A 55 26.64 0.72 -1.05
N LEU A 56 25.64 1.39 -1.60
CA LEU A 56 25.45 1.47 -3.05
C LEU A 56 26.24 2.68 -3.58
N GLY A 57 27.57 2.59 -3.50
CA GLY A 57 28.56 3.27 -4.38
C GLY A 57 28.58 4.80 -4.48
N PHE A 58 27.57 5.52 -4.01
CA PHE A 58 27.45 6.96 -4.13
C PHE A 58 27.28 7.53 -2.73
N LYS A 59 28.39 7.98 -2.13
CA LYS A 59 28.48 8.76 -0.87
C LYS A 59 27.53 9.97 -0.77
N LYS A 60 26.65 10.20 -1.75
CA LYS A 60 25.75 11.35 -1.86
C LYS A 60 24.26 10.99 -1.98
N MET A 61 23.86 9.72 -2.15
CA MET A 61 22.44 9.36 -2.22
C MET A 61 21.91 8.92 -0.86
N ARG A 62 21.22 9.84 -0.17
CA ARG A 62 20.53 9.56 1.09
C ARG A 62 19.10 9.06 0.82
N LEU A 63 18.78 7.87 1.32
CA LEU A 63 17.41 7.37 1.29
C LEU A 63 16.53 8.16 2.27
N LEU A 64 15.54 8.88 1.75
CA LEU A 64 14.67 9.77 2.55
C LEU A 64 13.37 9.07 3.00
N SER A 65 12.82 8.19 2.16
CA SER A 65 11.57 7.48 2.42
C SER A 65 11.51 6.18 1.63
N VAL A 66 10.82 5.18 2.17
CA VAL A 66 10.47 3.93 1.50
C VAL A 66 8.96 3.89 1.36
N THR A 67 8.44 4.03 0.15
CA THR A 67 7.00 4.01 -0.13
C THR A 67 6.64 2.67 -0.77
N PRO A 68 5.55 2.01 -0.36
CA PRO A 68 5.13 0.80 -1.04
C PRO A 68 4.64 1.13 -2.47
N ALA A 69 4.91 0.22 -3.40
CA ALA A 69 4.85 0.51 -4.84
C ALA A 69 3.45 0.92 -5.32
N TRP A 70 2.40 0.32 -4.76
CA TRP A 70 1.02 0.61 -5.10
C TRP A 70 0.62 2.03 -4.69
N GLU A 71 1.00 2.43 -3.48
CA GLU A 71 0.75 3.75 -2.91
C GLU A 71 1.53 4.81 -3.68
N TYR A 72 2.81 4.54 -4.01
CA TYR A 72 3.59 5.44 -4.86
C TYR A 72 2.94 5.64 -6.23
N HIS A 73 2.49 4.56 -6.89
CA HIS A 73 1.79 4.65 -8.17
C HIS A 73 0.51 5.48 -8.07
N ASN A 74 -0.30 5.28 -7.04
CA ASN A 74 -1.52 6.07 -6.83
C ASN A 74 -1.24 7.54 -6.54
N LEU A 75 -0.19 7.83 -5.77
CA LEU A 75 0.26 9.19 -5.48
C LEU A 75 0.73 9.89 -6.76
N VAL A 76 1.54 9.22 -7.58
CA VAL A 76 2.03 9.76 -8.86
C VAL A 76 0.87 10.00 -9.82
N ASN A 77 -0.09 9.09 -9.91
CA ASN A 77 -1.26 9.26 -10.77
C ASN A 77 -2.16 10.44 -10.33
N LYS A 78 -2.21 10.72 -9.02
CA LYS A 78 -3.06 11.78 -8.47
C LYS A 78 -2.42 13.16 -8.49
N TYR A 79 -1.13 13.25 -8.15
CA TYR A 79 -0.44 14.54 -7.94
C TYR A 79 0.65 14.81 -8.97
N GLY A 80 1.00 13.82 -9.80
CA GLY A 80 2.12 13.91 -10.73
C GLY A 80 3.46 13.53 -10.06
N ARG A 81 4.40 13.08 -10.89
CA ARG A 81 5.71 12.60 -10.43
C ARG A 81 6.54 13.70 -9.76
N GLU A 82 6.50 14.91 -10.30
CA GLU A 82 7.27 16.05 -9.79
C GLU A 82 6.82 16.44 -8.38
N GLU A 83 5.52 16.46 -8.13
CA GLU A 83 4.97 16.83 -6.83
C GLU A 83 5.27 15.78 -5.76
N VAL A 84 5.13 14.49 -6.08
CA VAL A 84 5.45 13.39 -5.13
C VAL A 84 6.93 13.38 -4.74
N GLN A 85 7.80 13.92 -5.59
CA GLN A 85 9.24 14.06 -5.34
C GLN A 85 9.61 15.46 -4.81
N SER A 86 8.63 16.35 -4.62
CA SER A 86 8.85 17.70 -4.12
C SER A 86 9.33 17.65 -2.68
N ARG A 87 10.13 18.64 -2.29
CA ARG A 87 10.68 18.73 -0.94
C ARG A 87 9.57 18.85 0.10
N GLU A 88 8.52 19.60 -0.21
CA GLU A 88 7.40 19.84 0.71
C GLU A 88 6.55 18.57 0.85
N PHE A 89 6.33 17.84 -0.24
CA PHE A 89 5.63 16.55 -0.19
C PHE A 89 6.40 15.55 0.68
N ILE A 90 7.72 15.42 0.48
CA ILE A 90 8.54 14.49 1.26
C ILE A 90 8.53 14.89 2.75
N LYS A 91 8.60 16.19 3.09
CA LYS A 91 8.48 16.63 4.50
C LYS A 91 7.15 16.23 5.13
N ASP A 92 6.03 16.44 4.44
CA ASP A 92 4.71 16.05 4.95
C ASP A 92 4.58 14.52 5.05
N TYR A 93 5.09 13.80 4.05
CA TYR A 93 5.13 12.34 4.05
C TYR A 93 5.92 11.79 5.25
N GLN A 94 7.10 12.35 5.54
CA GLN A 94 7.92 11.95 6.69
C GLN A 94 7.22 12.23 8.03
N LYS A 95 6.40 13.28 8.12
CA LYS A 95 5.60 13.60 9.32
C LYS A 95 4.48 12.59 9.53
N ARG A 96 3.82 12.14 8.46
CA ARG A 96 2.72 11.16 8.51
C ARG A 96 3.23 9.73 8.71
N PHE A 97 4.36 9.38 8.09
CA PHE A 97 4.91 8.03 8.06
C PHE A 97 6.38 8.01 8.50
N PRO A 98 6.68 8.32 9.79
CA PRO A 98 8.05 8.39 10.29
C PRO A 98 8.76 7.03 10.25
N HIS A 99 8.03 5.92 10.42
CA HIS A 99 8.55 4.54 10.38
C HIS A 99 8.94 4.08 8.97
N LEU A 100 8.48 4.77 7.93
CA LEU A 100 8.89 4.56 6.54
C LEU A 100 10.07 5.44 6.12
N SER A 101 10.56 6.28 7.03
CA SER A 101 11.48 7.37 6.73
C SER A 101 12.80 7.18 7.49
N PRO A 102 13.78 6.47 6.91
CA PRO A 102 15.01 6.12 7.62
C PRO A 102 15.86 7.35 7.98
N ASN A 103 15.77 8.41 7.17
CA ASN A 103 16.52 9.66 7.36
C ASN A 103 15.59 10.88 7.23
N LYS A 104 15.73 11.86 8.12
CA LYS A 104 14.95 13.12 8.07
C LYS A 104 15.50 14.10 7.06
N LEU A 105 14.65 14.71 6.25
CA LEU A 105 15.06 15.66 5.22
C LEU A 105 15.80 16.88 5.80
#